data_AF-A0A180H185-F1
#
_entry.id   AF-A0A180H185-F1
#
_cell.length_a   1.000
_cell.length_b   1.000
_cell.length_c   1.000
_cell.angle_alpha   90.00
_cell.angle_beta   90.00
_cell.angle_gamma   90.00
#
_symmetry.space_group_name_H-M   'P 1'
#
loop_
_entity.id
_entity.type
_entity.pdbx_description
1 polymer ?
#
loop_
_entity_poly.entity_id
_entity_poly.type
_entity_poly.pdbx_seq_one_letter_code
_entity_poly.pdbx_strand_id
1 'polypeptide(L)'
;MFKVEMGFAFNLDHCWLILHHSPKWQDTMDELTVRSKKEKRPLNSLPASEATSVKGRDADDEDNDNEFESLGASRPEGRKAAKRRKFEQGEALEAQKELIKISREKAAAMQTVADDLIMSKNMSNMDPISRAFYTAKKEEVAKRNGLLPSSSS
;
A
#
# COMPACT_ATOMS: atom_id res chain seq x y z
N MET A 1 -34.23 -23.69 26.38
CA MET A 1 -34.66 -23.29 27.74
C MET A 1 -34.89 -21.78 27.88
N PHE A 2 -35.51 -21.12 26.91
CA PHE A 2 -36.14 -19.79 27.09
C PHE A 2 -37.24 -19.62 26.05
N LYS A 3 -36.93 -20.03 24.81
CA LYS A 3 -37.88 -20.19 23.69
C LYS A 3 -39.02 -21.20 23.94
N VAL A 4 -38.84 -22.14 24.87
CA VAL A 4 -39.80 -23.22 25.19
C VAL A 4 -40.81 -22.78 26.25
N GLU A 5 -40.46 -21.83 27.12
CA GLU A 5 -41.31 -21.36 28.22
C GLU A 5 -42.03 -20.05 27.89
N MET A 6 -41.42 -19.15 27.10
CA MET A 6 -41.94 -17.80 26.89
C MET A 6 -42.43 -17.52 25.47
N GLY A 7 -42.29 -18.48 24.55
CA GLY A 7 -42.82 -18.40 23.17
C GLY A 7 -42.13 -17.39 22.24
N PHE A 8 -41.22 -16.55 22.74
CA PHE A 8 -40.44 -15.59 21.97
C PHE A 8 -38.93 -15.90 21.95
N ALA A 9 -38.24 -15.40 20.92
CA ALA A 9 -36.79 -15.46 20.85
C ALA A 9 -36.16 -14.58 21.95
N PHE A 10 -35.03 -15.00 22.49
CA PHE A 10 -34.28 -14.19 23.45
C PHE A 10 -33.72 -12.95 22.74
N ASN A 11 -34.13 -11.76 23.17
CA ASN A 11 -33.78 -10.47 22.57
C ASN A 11 -33.08 -9.60 23.63
N LEU A 12 -32.48 -8.49 23.19
CA LEU A 12 -31.80 -7.54 24.08
C LEU A 12 -32.74 -6.98 25.17
N ASP A 13 -34.01 -6.77 24.87
CA ASP A 13 -35.01 -6.32 25.86
C ASP A 13 -35.20 -7.34 27.00
N HIS A 14 -35.05 -8.64 26.71
CA HIS A 14 -35.15 -9.69 27.73
C HIS A 14 -33.92 -9.69 28.64
N CYS A 15 -32.72 -9.44 28.08
CA CYS A 15 -31.52 -9.22 28.88
C CYS A 15 -31.73 -8.08 29.87
N TRP A 16 -32.33 -6.97 29.41
CA TRP A 16 -32.57 -5.81 30.26
C TRP A 16 -33.53 -6.13 31.41
N LEU A 17 -34.67 -6.77 31.12
CA LEU A 17 -35.63 -7.16 32.17
C LEU A 17 -34.99 -8.04 33.26
N ILE A 18 -34.08 -8.93 32.89
CA ILE A 18 -33.39 -9.82 33.83
C ILE A 18 -32.29 -9.08 34.61
N LEU A 19 -31.53 -8.22 33.95
CA LEU A 19 -30.30 -7.64 34.52
C LEU A 19 -30.51 -6.29 35.21
N HIS A 20 -31.54 -5.53 34.87
CA HIS A 20 -31.69 -4.14 35.34
C HIS A 20 -31.89 -4.00 36.86
N HIS A 21 -32.41 -5.03 37.53
CA HIS A 21 -32.53 -5.07 38.99
C HIS A 21 -31.27 -5.58 39.69
N SER A 22 -30.26 -6.06 38.96
CA SER A 22 -29.02 -6.54 39.60
C SER A 22 -28.21 -5.36 40.15
N PRO A 23 -27.67 -5.45 41.39
CA PRO A 23 -26.93 -4.34 42.00
C PRO A 23 -25.76 -3.87 41.14
N LYS A 24 -25.03 -4.80 40.53
CA LYS A 24 -23.91 -4.50 39.63
C LYS A 24 -24.33 -3.68 38.39
N TRP A 25 -25.53 -3.93 37.87
CA TRP A 25 -26.05 -3.17 36.73
C TRP A 25 -26.52 -1.77 37.15
N GLN A 26 -27.13 -1.64 38.32
CA GLN A 26 -27.53 -0.35 38.90
C GLN A 26 -26.31 0.54 39.14
N ASP A 27 -25.26 0.01 39.78
CA ASP A 27 -24.01 0.75 40.02
C ASP A 27 -23.40 1.27 38.70
N THR A 28 -23.41 0.43 37.65
CA THR A 28 -22.89 0.80 36.33
C THR A 28 -23.76 1.89 35.67
N MET A 29 -25.08 1.80 35.78
CA MET A 29 -25.99 2.83 35.27
C MET A 29 -25.86 4.14 36.05
N ASP A 30 -25.68 4.07 37.37
CA ASP A 30 -25.46 5.23 38.23
C ASP A 30 -24.12 5.91 37.92
N GLU A 31 -23.05 5.15 37.68
CA GLU A 31 -21.78 5.71 37.22
C GLU A 31 -21.93 6.44 35.88
N LEU A 32 -22.66 5.87 34.93
CA LEU A 32 -22.93 6.50 33.64
C LEU A 32 -23.82 7.73 33.75
N THR A 33 -24.83 7.73 34.64
CA THR A 33 -25.69 8.91 34.88
C THR A 33 -24.92 10.03 35.59
N VAL A 34 -24.03 9.69 36.54
CA VAL A 34 -23.13 10.65 37.19
C VAL A 34 -22.16 11.24 36.18
N ARG A 35 -21.59 10.41 35.29
CA ARG A 35 -20.64 10.83 34.25
C ARG A 35 -21.30 11.73 33.21
N SER A 36 -22.50 11.40 32.76
CA SER A 36 -23.29 12.22 31.83
C SER A 36 -23.80 13.52 32.46
N LYS A 37 -24.07 13.55 33.78
CA LYS A 37 -24.38 14.79 34.52
C LYS A 37 -23.15 15.68 34.74
N LYS A 38 -21.95 15.09 34.80
CA LYS A 38 -20.66 15.79 34.91
C LYS A 38 -20.20 16.40 33.57
N GLU A 39 -20.82 16.03 32.46
CA GLU A 39 -20.49 16.47 31.10
C GLU A 39 -21.22 17.77 30.67
N LYS A 40 -21.55 18.66 31.62
CA LYS A 40 -21.95 20.06 31.37
C LYS A 40 -20.92 21.12 31.80
N ARG A 41 -19.65 20.74 32.04
CA ARG A 41 -18.51 21.68 32.12
C ARG A 41 -17.21 21.00 31.67
N PRO A 42 -16.30 21.75 31.01
CA PRO A 42 -15.14 21.18 30.37
C PRO A 42 -14.06 20.78 31.39
N LEU A 43 -13.42 19.66 31.05
CA LEU A 43 -11.99 19.42 31.04
C LEU A 43 -11.19 19.55 32.36
N ASN A 44 -10.60 18.41 32.72
CA ASN A 44 -9.36 18.22 33.49
C ASN A 44 -9.31 18.69 34.95
N SER A 45 -9.35 17.72 35.86
CA SER A 45 -8.37 17.65 36.96
C SER A 45 -8.37 16.27 37.62
N LEU A 46 -7.32 15.49 37.31
CA LEU A 46 -6.66 14.64 38.30
C LEU A 46 -5.91 15.54 39.29
N PRO A 47 -5.66 15.12 40.53
CA PRO A 47 -4.44 15.50 41.23
C PRO A 47 -3.45 14.32 41.25
N ALA A 48 -2.18 14.69 41.01
CA ALA A 48 -1.04 13.84 40.76
C ALA A 48 -0.24 13.49 42.03
N SER A 49 0.53 12.40 41.94
CA SER A 49 1.90 12.20 42.45
C SER A 49 2.46 11.00 41.66
N GLU A 50 3.58 11.02 40.94
CA GLU A 50 4.84 11.79 41.07
C GLU A 50 5.43 12.23 39.70
N ALA A 51 6.00 13.44 39.73
CA ALA A 51 7.14 14.05 39.02
C ALA A 51 7.63 13.44 37.68
N THR A 52 7.82 14.19 36.58
CA THR A 52 8.77 15.32 36.37
C THR A 52 8.43 15.93 34.99
N SER A 53 8.18 17.24 34.84
CA SER A 53 9.13 18.37 34.69
C SER A 53 9.40 18.78 33.22
N VAL A 54 9.05 20.05 32.94
CA VAL A 54 9.51 20.99 31.87
C VAL A 54 9.01 20.90 30.42
N LYS A 55 7.91 21.64 30.17
CA LYS A 55 7.71 22.80 29.24
C LYS A 55 8.61 23.06 28.01
N GLY A 56 7.96 23.36 26.88
CA GLY A 56 8.42 24.28 25.79
C GLY A 56 8.01 23.80 24.40
N ARG A 57 6.93 24.31 23.78
CA ARG A 57 6.86 25.40 22.78
C ARG A 57 7.50 25.12 21.41
N ASP A 58 6.62 25.18 20.41
CA ASP A 58 6.73 25.70 19.04
C ASP A 58 7.66 25.05 18.00
N ALA A 59 7.08 24.98 16.79
CA ALA A 59 7.61 24.62 15.48
C ALA A 59 9.10 24.90 15.23
N ASP A 60 9.79 23.98 14.57
CA ASP A 60 10.13 24.04 13.13
C ASP A 60 10.84 22.75 12.70
N ASP A 61 10.90 22.52 11.40
CA ASP A 61 11.70 21.51 10.69
C ASP A 61 13.12 21.34 11.29
N GLU A 62 13.58 20.10 11.42
CA GLU A 62 14.87 19.68 10.88
C GLU A 62 15.07 18.15 11.03
N ASP A 63 15.41 17.56 9.89
CA ASP A 63 15.96 16.22 9.67
C ASP A 63 17.09 15.94 10.68
N ASN A 64 16.90 14.95 11.56
CA ASN A 64 17.98 14.41 12.38
C ASN A 64 17.72 12.94 12.66
N ASP A 65 18.38 12.11 11.86
CA ASP A 65 18.64 10.71 12.12
C ASP A 65 19.18 10.54 13.55
N ASN A 66 18.31 10.14 14.48
CA ASN A 66 18.75 9.64 15.77
C ASN A 66 18.05 8.31 16.04
N GLU A 67 18.78 7.26 15.68
CA GLU A 67 18.65 5.88 16.08
C GLU A 67 18.51 5.76 17.61
N PHE A 68 17.31 6.02 18.13
CA PHE A 68 16.93 5.62 19.47
C PHE A 68 16.11 4.34 19.35
N GLU A 69 16.82 3.21 19.43
CA GLU A 69 16.22 1.89 19.61
C GLU A 69 15.34 1.90 20.87
N SER A 70 14.07 2.25 20.70
CA SER A 70 13.03 1.93 21.67
C SER A 70 12.78 0.43 21.57
N LEU A 71 13.54 -0.33 22.36
CA LEU A 71 13.29 -1.73 22.70
C LEU A 71 11.99 -1.83 23.51
N GLY A 72 10.86 -1.59 22.85
CA GLY A 72 9.52 -1.71 23.40
C GLY A 72 8.65 -2.32 22.32
N ALA A 73 8.30 -3.60 22.49
CA ALA A 73 7.49 -4.39 21.58
C ALA A 73 6.35 -3.56 20.96
N SER A 74 6.54 -3.18 19.69
CA SER A 74 5.52 -2.47 18.94
C SER A 74 4.27 -3.35 18.89
N ARG A 75 3.11 -2.78 19.24
CA ARG A 75 1.84 -3.52 19.25
C ARG A 75 1.67 -4.19 17.89
N PRO A 76 1.31 -5.48 17.84
CA PRO A 76 1.13 -6.16 16.57
C PRO A 76 0.11 -5.41 15.74
N GLU A 77 0.42 -5.29 14.46
CA GLU A 77 -0.38 -4.53 13.52
C GLU A 77 -1.83 -5.03 13.54
N GLY A 78 -2.77 -4.09 13.68
CA GLY A 78 -4.19 -4.41 13.68
C GLY A 78 -4.61 -5.08 12.37
N ARG A 79 -5.52 -6.06 12.44
CA ARG A 79 -5.99 -6.85 11.29
C ARG A 79 -6.46 -6.02 10.08
N LYS A 80 -7.02 -4.81 10.31
CA LYS A 80 -7.38 -3.87 9.24
C LYS A 80 -6.16 -3.27 8.53
N ALA A 81 -5.15 -2.82 9.28
CA ALA A 81 -3.91 -2.28 8.73
C ALA A 81 -3.12 -3.36 7.96
N ALA A 82 -3.02 -4.57 8.54
CA ALA A 82 -2.36 -5.69 7.89
C ALA A 82 -3.00 -6.09 6.54
N LYS A 83 -4.34 -6.02 6.44
CA LYS A 83 -5.04 -6.28 5.17
C LYS A 83 -4.78 -5.19 4.12
N ARG A 84 -4.77 -3.91 4.54
CA ARG A 84 -4.48 -2.78 3.64
C ARG A 84 -3.07 -2.84 3.08
N ARG A 85 -2.05 -3.05 3.92
CA ARG A 85 -0.66 -3.15 3.46
C ARG A 85 -0.47 -4.27 2.43
N LYS A 86 -1.07 -5.44 2.65
CA LYS A 86 -0.99 -6.56 1.70
C LYS A 86 -1.63 -6.23 0.34
N PHE A 87 -2.74 -5.49 0.34
CA PHE A 87 -3.40 -5.05 -0.89
C PHE A 87 -2.57 -3.98 -1.62
N GLU A 88 -2.14 -2.94 -0.91
CA GLU A 88 -1.30 -1.86 -1.47
C GLU A 88 0.04 -2.38 -2.00
N GLN A 89 0.67 -3.34 -1.29
CA GLN A 89 1.90 -4.00 -1.76
C GLN A 89 1.65 -4.86 -3.01
N GLY A 90 0.49 -5.52 -3.09
CA GLY A 90 0.10 -6.27 -4.29
C GLY A 90 -0.11 -5.36 -5.50
N GLU A 91 -0.80 -4.23 -5.30
CA GLU A 91 -1.03 -3.21 -6.32
C GLU A 91 0.29 -2.58 -6.80
N ALA A 92 1.19 -2.24 -5.87
CA ALA A 92 2.50 -1.69 -6.20
C ALA A 92 3.36 -2.68 -7.00
N LEU A 93 3.34 -3.98 -6.65
CA LEU A 93 4.06 -5.01 -7.41
C LEU A 93 3.48 -5.19 -8.81
N GLU A 94 2.16 -5.15 -8.97
CA GLU A 94 1.54 -5.28 -10.28
C GLU A 94 1.83 -4.06 -11.17
N ALA A 95 1.77 -2.85 -10.61
CA ALA A 95 2.15 -1.64 -11.31
C ALA A 95 3.61 -1.68 -11.80
N GLN A 96 4.55 -2.20 -10.99
CA GLN A 96 5.94 -2.39 -11.41
C GLN A 96 6.09 -3.38 -12.56
N LYS A 97 5.36 -4.50 -12.53
CA LYS A 97 5.39 -5.49 -13.61
C LYS A 97 4.88 -4.89 -14.92
N GLU A 98 3.76 -4.18 -14.88
CA GLU A 98 3.20 -3.51 -16.05
C GLU A 98 4.18 -2.46 -16.59
N LEU A 99 4.84 -1.68 -15.71
CA LEU A 99 5.86 -0.73 -16.15
C LEU A 99 7.04 -1.41 -16.86
N ILE A 100 7.54 -2.54 -16.31
CA ILE A 100 8.62 -3.32 -16.95
C ILE A 100 8.16 -3.86 -18.30
N LYS A 101 6.93 -4.35 -18.39
CA LYS A 101 6.34 -4.87 -19.63
C LYS A 101 6.24 -3.78 -20.70
N ILE A 102 5.66 -2.63 -20.36
CA ILE A 102 5.57 -1.46 -21.26
C ILE A 102 6.96 -1.02 -21.71
N SER A 103 7.95 -0.99 -20.80
CA SER A 103 9.33 -0.63 -21.13
C SER A 103 9.94 -1.57 -22.16
N ARG A 104 9.75 -2.89 -22.01
CA ARG A 104 10.22 -3.91 -22.96
C ARG A 104 9.52 -3.79 -24.32
N GLU A 105 8.21 -3.62 -24.33
CA GLU A 105 7.42 -3.44 -25.56
C GLU A 105 7.87 -2.18 -26.31
N LYS A 106 8.06 -1.07 -25.60
CA LYS A 106 8.59 0.17 -26.20
C LYS A 106 9.99 -0.03 -26.77
N ALA A 107 10.88 -0.73 -26.06
CA ALA A 107 12.22 -1.03 -26.55
C ALA A 107 12.19 -1.89 -27.82
N ALA A 108 11.32 -2.90 -27.88
CA ALA A 108 11.12 -3.73 -29.06
C ALA A 108 10.58 -2.90 -30.24
N ALA A 109 9.59 -2.04 -30.01
CA ALA A 109 9.05 -1.16 -31.04
C ALA A 109 10.11 -0.19 -31.58
N MET A 110 10.94 0.40 -30.72
CA MET A 110 12.06 1.25 -31.14
C MET A 110 13.09 0.47 -31.97
N GLN A 111 13.36 -0.79 -31.62
CA GLN A 111 14.25 -1.65 -32.41
C GLN A 111 13.68 -1.91 -33.80
N THR A 112 12.38 -2.19 -33.92
CA THR A 112 11.71 -2.35 -35.22
C THR A 112 11.83 -1.08 -36.07
N VAL A 113 11.56 0.09 -35.48
CA VAL A 113 11.71 1.37 -36.19
C VAL A 113 13.15 1.59 -36.65
N ALA A 114 14.14 1.29 -35.82
CA ALA A 114 15.55 1.40 -36.20
C ALA A 114 15.92 0.44 -37.35
N ASP A 115 15.42 -0.80 -37.29
CA ASP A 115 15.62 -1.81 -38.33
C ASP A 115 14.98 -1.36 -39.67
N ASP A 116 13.77 -0.78 -39.64
CA ASP A 116 13.10 -0.23 -40.82
C ASP A 116 13.86 0.93 -41.45
N LEU A 117 14.45 1.80 -40.62
CA LEU A 117 15.32 2.89 -41.11
C LEU A 117 16.58 2.34 -41.79
N ILE A 118 17.18 1.28 -41.25
CA ILE A 118 18.31 0.60 -41.88
C ILE A 118 17.88 0.01 -43.22
N MET A 119 16.76 -0.72 -43.26
CA MET A 119 16.25 -1.38 -44.47
C MET A 119 15.84 -0.41 -45.57
N SER A 120 15.27 0.74 -45.22
CA SER A 120 14.82 1.77 -46.17
C SER A 120 15.95 2.68 -46.69
N LYS A 121 17.15 2.66 -46.10
CA LYS A 121 18.28 3.51 -46.52
C LYS A 121 18.69 3.25 -47.97
N ASN A 122 18.73 4.31 -48.78
CA ASN A 122 19.26 4.29 -50.15
C ASN A 122 20.81 4.25 -50.12
N MET A 123 21.40 3.32 -50.89
CA MET A 123 22.85 3.06 -50.89
C MET A 123 23.55 3.48 -52.19
N SER A 124 22.82 3.97 -53.20
CA SER A 124 23.36 4.23 -54.54
C SER A 124 24.40 5.36 -54.57
N ASN A 125 24.26 6.35 -53.70
CA ASN A 125 25.11 7.55 -53.68
C ASN A 125 26.15 7.52 -52.54
N MET A 126 26.36 6.38 -51.89
CA MET A 126 27.28 6.25 -50.76
C MET A 126 28.67 5.77 -51.19
N ASP A 127 29.68 6.12 -50.38
CA ASP A 127 31.05 5.63 -50.56
C ASP A 127 31.11 4.08 -50.43
N PRO A 128 32.13 3.42 -51.01
CA PRO A 128 32.24 1.96 -51.00
C PRO A 128 32.25 1.32 -49.60
N ILE A 129 32.87 1.98 -48.61
CA ILE A 129 33.00 1.49 -47.24
C ILE A 129 31.65 1.57 -46.53
N SER A 130 30.99 2.72 -46.61
CA SER A 130 29.66 2.93 -46.04
C SER A 130 28.63 2.00 -46.67
N ARG A 131 28.69 1.78 -47.99
CA ARG A 131 27.81 0.79 -48.65
C ARG A 131 28.01 -0.61 -48.09
N ALA A 132 29.26 -1.04 -47.92
CA ALA A 132 29.55 -2.36 -47.35
C ALA A 132 28.97 -2.50 -45.92
N PHE A 133 29.13 -1.46 -45.09
CA PHE A 133 28.56 -1.41 -43.74
C PHE A 133 27.04 -1.58 -43.74
N TYR A 134 26.32 -0.75 -44.51
CA TYR A 134 24.85 -0.82 -44.56
C TYR A 134 24.34 -2.11 -45.21
N THR A 135 25.07 -2.65 -46.17
CA THR A 135 24.72 -3.95 -46.78
C THR A 135 24.78 -5.06 -45.74
N ALA A 136 25.87 -5.15 -44.99
CA ALA A 136 26.02 -6.13 -43.90
C ALA A 136 24.94 -5.92 -42.82
N LYS A 137 24.64 -4.67 -42.46
CA LYS A 137 23.59 -4.36 -41.47
C LYS A 137 22.20 -4.74 -41.95
N LYS A 138 21.85 -4.48 -43.22
CA LYS A 138 20.59 -4.92 -43.81
C LYS A 138 20.47 -6.45 -43.81
N GLU A 139 21.56 -7.15 -44.14
CA GLU A 139 21.57 -8.61 -44.10
C GLU A 139 21.35 -9.15 -42.68
N GLU A 140 22.00 -8.55 -41.68
CA GLU A 140 21.81 -8.90 -40.26
C GLU A 140 20.35 -8.69 -39.82
N VAL A 141 19.75 -7.56 -40.18
CA VAL A 141 18.33 -7.26 -39.91
C VAL A 141 17.42 -8.27 -40.62
N ALA A 142 17.71 -8.59 -41.87
CA ALA A 142 16.93 -9.55 -42.64
C ALA A 142 17.00 -10.97 -42.04
N LYS A 143 18.16 -11.40 -41.54
CA LYS A 143 18.31 -12.67 -40.81
C LYS A 143 17.50 -12.67 -39.52
N ARG A 144 17.59 -11.61 -38.72
CA ARG A 144 16.84 -11.46 -37.47
C ARG A 144 15.33 -11.51 -37.69
N ASN A 145 14.86 -10.92 -38.79
CA ASN A 145 13.46 -10.87 -39.18
C ASN A 145 12.98 -12.14 -39.92
N GLY A 146 13.85 -13.14 -40.13
CA GLY A 146 13.52 -14.38 -40.83
C GLY A 146 13.32 -14.23 -42.34
N LEU A 147 13.74 -13.11 -42.94
CA LEU A 147 13.70 -12.87 -44.38
C LEU A 147 14.82 -13.59 -45.13
N LEU A 148 15.91 -13.92 -44.43
CA LEU A 148 17.02 -14.71 -44.95
C LEU A 148 17.28 -15.90 -44.04
N PRO A 149 17.60 -17.09 -44.59
CA PRO A 149 18.00 -18.22 -43.78
C PRO A 149 19.25 -17.85 -42.97
N SER A 150 19.22 -18.10 -41.66
CA SER A 150 20.44 -18.08 -40.86
C SER A 150 21.34 -19.17 -41.43
N SER A 151 22.46 -18.78 -42.01
CA SER A 151 23.50 -19.73 -42.44
C SER A 151 23.98 -20.49 -41.20
N SER A 152 23.40 -21.67 -40.97
CA SER A 152 23.86 -22.64 -39.98
C SER A 152 25.24 -23.11 -40.45
N SER A 153 26.29 -22.75 -39.72
CA SER A 153 27.60 -23.38 -39.79
C SER A 153 27.71 -24.46 -38.72
#